data_AF-A0A152A8A9-F1
#
_entry.id   AF-A0A152A8A9-F1
#
_cell.length_a   1.000
_cell.length_b   1.000
_cell.length_c   1.000
_cell.angle_alpha   90.00
_cell.angle_beta   90.00
_cell.angle_gamma   90.00
#
_symmetry.space_group_name_H-M   'P 1'
#
loop_
_entity.id
_entity.type
_entity.pdbx_description
1 polymer ?
#
loop_
_entity_poly.entity_id
_entity_poly.type
_entity_poly.pdbx_seq_one_letter_code
_entity_poly.pdbx_strand_id
1 'polypeptide(L)'
;MADTLNLETLSIKDNNTTPPQQSPPLQSSPSGNGGGKKAAVPSHGLTEDQLKKAATLLKSQVKDINAQVTTDGMNGHQVTVVSNKESDFVIAAIGGVELAEYQLIHAVPKLVKLETNGKTVNKGLEDLKFKKYYLSQKWNGMNIQIFKYKDQHGQTWISAKPRATAFVQNDQKGCIIDNVKQVLSAKPELISQLKDDKSDIQSVVFELCGSKVPHIVKYDFELDLKPVFTIRSNTGEITPVVAEGTDIVTSDSEIPISTLLKDMEAIKVELYSKNKEFRKVNGLRENMFWFNHFAEEGRVLYILNDQGTLLQPKLIYSVKPQDTEKAHWEQFDTELQSKILLIVHELQEKGMPVNKDTLAKEMDLDEYSWNRHSADILDLAILPNPNDISTTPTSNANNKKGNNQKSTTDAKPKKQSKILITCGFPASGKSYFSQKLAESPEGWKRINQDDLGTRKKCEDLFKQYLKTGDNIIVDRCNQDILQRRNWLKMARLAGVSDVHLLWFKIDQQICKDRIVVRENHPTIPKGEEGIQIIDKFQNMFTEPSPLEGFASLTIIQSEADSNELIVKYTSSPSSTTTTTVAVNSTDSSSSQ
;
A
#
# COMPACT_ATOMS: atom_id res chain seq x y z
N MET A 1 1.83 51.86 30.42
CA MET A 1 1.11 52.49 29.31
C MET A 1 1.41 51.69 28.08
N ALA A 2 0.36 51.27 27.39
CA ALA A 2 0.42 50.37 26.25
C ALA A 2 1.10 51.06 25.06
N ASP A 3 2.00 50.34 24.39
CA ASP A 3 2.31 50.57 22.99
C ASP A 3 2.25 49.25 22.24
N THR A 4 1.45 49.31 21.19
CA THR A 4 0.80 48.24 20.44
C THR A 4 1.78 47.65 19.42
N LEU A 5 2.01 46.33 19.46
CA LEU A 5 2.73 45.59 18.42
C LEU A 5 1.77 45.21 17.28
N ASN A 6 2.08 45.70 16.08
CA ASN A 6 1.36 45.47 14.83
C ASN A 6 1.31 43.98 14.46
N LEU A 7 0.10 43.43 14.46
CA LEU A 7 -0.28 42.14 13.89
C LEU A 7 -1.05 42.40 12.59
N GLU A 8 -0.35 42.73 11.51
CA GLU A 8 -0.93 42.77 10.17
C GLU A 8 0.04 42.20 9.13
N THR A 9 0.03 40.87 8.95
CA THR A 9 0.17 40.22 7.62
C THR A 9 -0.36 38.78 7.71
N LEU A 10 -1.64 38.64 8.04
CA LEU A 10 -2.46 37.47 7.70
C LEU A 10 -3.79 38.00 7.14
N SER A 11 -3.71 38.65 5.98
CA SER A 11 -4.89 39.04 5.22
C SER A 11 -5.28 37.92 4.27
N ILE A 12 -6.40 37.27 4.60
CA ILE A 12 -7.22 36.51 3.68
C ILE A 12 -7.77 37.50 2.66
N LYS A 13 -7.41 37.35 1.38
CA LYS A 13 -8.13 37.99 0.28
C LYS A 13 -8.88 36.92 -0.49
N ASP A 14 -10.21 36.99 -0.38
CA ASP A 14 -11.15 36.39 -1.30
C ASP A 14 -10.80 36.81 -2.73
N ASN A 15 -10.60 35.85 -3.63
CA ASN A 15 -10.55 36.09 -5.07
C ASN A 15 -11.53 35.15 -5.76
N ASN A 16 -12.77 35.63 -5.88
CA ASN A 16 -13.70 35.16 -6.88
C ASN A 16 -13.39 35.83 -8.23
N THR A 17 -13.58 35.05 -9.31
CA THR A 17 -13.71 35.43 -10.73
C THR A 17 -12.48 35.91 -11.52
N THR A 18 -11.95 35.06 -12.42
CA THR A 18 -12.00 35.16 -13.91
C THR A 18 -11.11 34.04 -14.53
N PRO A 19 -11.48 33.37 -15.65
CA PRO A 19 -10.75 32.20 -16.17
C PRO A 19 -9.42 32.56 -16.85
N PRO A 20 -8.44 31.64 -16.95
CA PRO A 20 -7.17 31.92 -17.59
C PRO A 20 -7.31 32.08 -19.12
N GLN A 21 -6.79 33.18 -19.63
CA GLN A 21 -6.55 33.38 -21.06
C GLN A 21 -5.50 32.39 -21.58
N GLN A 22 -5.77 31.87 -22.78
CA GLN A 22 -4.91 30.97 -23.54
C GLN A 22 -3.52 31.57 -23.79
N SER A 23 -2.48 30.78 -23.55
CA SER A 23 -1.10 31.07 -23.91
C SER A 23 -0.96 31.29 -25.43
N PRO A 24 -0.17 32.29 -25.89
CA PRO A 24 0.09 32.46 -27.32
C PRO A 24 1.03 31.35 -27.84
N PRO A 25 0.90 30.94 -29.11
CA PRO A 25 1.72 29.88 -29.68
C PRO A 25 3.17 30.35 -29.88
N LEU A 26 4.13 29.48 -29.54
CA LEU A 26 5.55 29.68 -29.81
C LEU A 26 5.79 29.91 -31.31
N GLN A 27 6.35 31.06 -31.66
CA GLN A 27 6.91 31.32 -32.98
C GLN A 27 8.26 30.62 -33.12
N SER A 28 8.39 29.83 -34.18
CA SER A 28 9.62 29.21 -34.67
C SER A 28 10.58 30.25 -35.25
N SER A 29 11.87 30.20 -34.91
CA SER A 29 13.00 30.84 -35.64
C SER A 29 14.32 30.13 -35.25
N PRO A 30 15.43 30.25 -36.01
CA PRO A 30 15.88 29.21 -36.94
C PRO A 30 17.18 28.52 -36.47
N SER A 31 17.47 27.40 -37.14
CA SER A 31 18.68 26.61 -37.05
C SER A 31 19.98 27.43 -37.21
N GLY A 32 20.77 27.51 -36.14
CA GLY A 32 22.15 27.97 -36.15
C GLY A 32 23.05 26.90 -35.54
N ASN A 33 23.78 26.19 -36.41
CA ASN A 33 24.69 25.10 -36.08
C ASN A 33 26.00 25.69 -35.51
N GLY A 34 26.31 25.41 -34.24
CA GLY A 34 27.53 25.88 -33.56
C GLY A 34 27.87 24.96 -32.39
N GLY A 35 28.67 23.94 -32.66
CA GLY A 35 29.12 22.94 -31.69
C GLY A 35 30.02 23.53 -30.62
N GLY A 36 29.47 23.70 -29.42
CA GLY A 36 30.21 23.80 -28.17
C GLY A 36 29.39 23.09 -27.09
N LYS A 37 29.88 21.96 -26.57
CA LYS A 37 29.30 21.30 -25.40
C LYS A 37 29.45 22.24 -24.20
N LYS A 38 28.50 23.16 -24.00
CA LYS A 38 28.26 23.72 -22.67
C LYS A 38 27.77 22.55 -21.81
N ALA A 39 28.55 22.20 -20.79
CA ALA A 39 28.10 21.27 -19.77
C ALA A 39 26.71 21.74 -19.29
N ALA A 40 25.72 20.86 -19.37
CA ALA A 40 24.40 21.17 -18.84
C ALA A 40 24.58 21.56 -17.37
N VAL A 41 24.21 22.80 -17.03
CA VAL A 41 24.19 23.23 -15.63
C VAL A 41 23.26 22.25 -14.91
N PRO A 42 23.74 21.58 -13.84
CA PRO A 42 22.90 20.65 -13.11
C PRO A 42 21.62 21.36 -12.66
N SER A 43 20.47 20.69 -12.74
CA SER A 43 19.17 21.29 -12.40
C SER A 43 19.08 21.83 -10.97
N HIS A 44 20.00 21.42 -10.10
CA HIS A 44 20.13 21.88 -8.71
C HIS A 44 21.03 23.12 -8.53
N GLY A 45 21.70 23.61 -9.58
CA GLY A 45 22.48 24.85 -9.55
C GLY A 45 23.76 24.84 -8.70
N LEU A 46 24.16 23.68 -8.16
CA LEU A 46 25.38 23.56 -7.33
C LEU A 46 26.58 23.08 -8.14
N THR A 47 27.74 23.64 -7.85
CA THR A 47 29.07 23.23 -8.34
C THR A 47 29.57 21.98 -7.63
N GLU A 48 30.61 21.35 -8.18
CA GLU A 48 31.22 20.16 -7.56
C GLU A 48 31.82 20.46 -6.17
N ASP A 49 32.40 21.64 -5.98
CA ASP A 49 32.97 22.05 -4.68
C ASP A 49 31.87 22.32 -3.64
N GLN A 50 30.75 22.89 -4.06
CA GLN A 50 29.56 23.05 -3.21
C GLN A 50 28.98 21.69 -2.79
N LEU A 51 28.95 20.72 -3.71
CA LEU A 51 28.55 19.35 -3.40
C LEU A 51 29.52 18.67 -2.42
N LYS A 52 30.84 18.87 -2.58
CA LYS A 52 31.85 18.38 -1.63
C LYS A 52 31.69 19.01 -0.24
N LYS A 53 31.39 20.31 -0.17
CA LYS A 53 31.08 21.03 1.08
C LYS A 53 29.87 20.40 1.77
N ALA A 54 28.77 20.19 1.04
CA ALA A 54 27.58 19.55 1.58
C ALA A 54 27.82 18.09 2.01
N ALA A 55 28.57 17.31 1.21
CA ALA A 55 28.93 15.92 1.51
C ALA A 55 29.70 15.80 2.83
N THR A 56 30.64 16.72 3.07
CA THR A 56 31.42 16.79 4.30
C THR A 56 30.53 16.99 5.52
N LEU A 57 29.59 17.94 5.47
CA LEU A 57 28.63 18.19 6.55
C LEU A 57 27.72 16.98 6.80
N LEU A 58 27.29 16.30 5.73
CA LEU A 58 26.45 15.11 5.80
C LEU A 58 27.21 13.83 6.20
N LYS A 59 28.54 13.92 6.40
CA LYS A 59 29.42 12.76 6.62
C LYS A 59 29.21 11.67 5.57
N SER A 60 29.04 12.08 4.32
CA SER A 60 28.70 11.20 3.20
C SER A 60 29.62 11.42 2.00
N GLN A 61 29.58 10.50 1.03
CA GLN A 61 30.32 10.63 -0.22
C GLN A 61 29.48 11.40 -1.23
N VAL A 62 30.11 12.16 -2.14
CA VAL A 62 29.40 12.94 -3.17
C VAL A 62 28.51 12.06 -4.07
N LYS A 63 28.87 10.79 -4.28
CA LYS A 63 28.04 9.83 -5.03
C LYS A 63 26.79 9.36 -4.27
N ASP A 64 26.74 9.57 -2.96
CA ASP A 64 25.71 9.06 -2.05
C ASP A 64 24.78 10.17 -1.53
N ILE A 65 24.93 11.39 -2.06
CA ILE A 65 24.05 12.54 -1.77
C ILE A 65 23.16 12.86 -2.97
N ASN A 66 22.02 13.48 -2.71
CA ASN A 66 21.08 13.92 -3.70
C ASN A 66 20.81 15.42 -3.54
N ALA A 67 21.12 16.22 -4.55
CA ALA A 67 20.87 17.65 -4.57
C ALA A 67 19.60 17.96 -5.38
N GLN A 68 18.74 18.81 -4.83
CA GLN A 68 17.49 19.21 -5.47
C GLN A 68 17.06 20.60 -5.02
N VAL A 69 16.34 21.30 -5.90
CA VAL A 69 15.60 22.51 -5.54
C VAL A 69 14.17 22.09 -5.17
N THR A 70 13.68 22.57 -4.05
CA THR A 70 12.33 22.31 -3.57
C THR A 70 11.72 23.58 -2.99
N THR A 71 10.43 23.55 -2.65
CA THR A 71 9.74 24.67 -2.00
C THR A 71 9.49 24.34 -0.54
N ASP A 72 9.82 25.28 0.35
CA ASP A 72 9.38 25.28 1.73
C ASP A 72 7.86 25.54 1.77
N GLY A 73 7.06 24.50 1.99
CA GLY A 73 5.60 24.63 1.99
C GLY A 73 5.04 25.49 3.13
N MET A 74 5.82 25.74 4.19
CA MET A 74 5.38 26.59 5.30
C MET A 74 5.51 28.07 4.93
N ASN A 75 6.63 28.45 4.29
CA ASN A 75 7.05 29.85 4.06
C ASN A 75 7.04 30.30 2.58
N GLY A 76 6.94 29.37 1.63
CA GLY A 76 6.87 29.65 0.19
C GLY A 76 8.23 29.88 -0.50
N HIS A 77 9.35 29.75 0.21
CA HIS A 77 10.69 29.96 -0.36
C HIS A 77 11.13 28.78 -1.23
N GLN A 78 11.81 29.06 -2.34
CA GLN A 78 12.60 28.03 -3.02
C GLN A 78 13.90 27.78 -2.24
N VAL A 79 14.20 26.51 -1.97
CA VAL A 79 15.34 26.08 -1.17
C VAL A 79 16.10 25.00 -1.93
N THR A 80 17.41 25.16 -2.03
CA THR A 80 18.31 24.12 -2.54
C THR A 80 18.77 23.27 -1.37
N VAL A 81 18.42 21.98 -1.42
CA VAL A 81 18.76 21.00 -0.39
C VAL A 81 19.65 19.92 -0.96
N VAL A 82 20.56 19.42 -0.12
CA VAL A 82 21.39 18.25 -0.41
C VAL A 82 21.15 17.23 0.68
N SER A 83 20.67 16.04 0.35
CA SER A 83 20.31 15.01 1.34
C SER A 83 21.16 13.76 1.20
N ASN A 84 21.44 13.06 2.31
CA ASN A 84 22.08 11.75 2.31
C ASN A 84 21.04 10.60 2.36
N LYS A 85 21.53 9.35 2.34
CA LYS A 85 20.70 8.14 2.46
C LYS A 85 19.94 8.01 3.79
N GLU A 86 20.44 8.65 4.84
CA GLU A 86 19.79 8.68 6.16
C GLU A 86 18.70 9.77 6.26
N SER A 87 18.45 10.49 5.17
CA SER A 87 17.50 11.62 5.09
C SER A 87 17.90 12.87 5.89
N ASP A 88 19.12 12.89 6.47
CA ASP A 88 19.76 14.13 6.91
C ASP A 88 19.95 15.01 5.66
N PHE A 89 19.79 16.33 5.81
CA PHE A 89 19.94 17.22 4.67
C PHE A 89 20.57 18.55 5.06
N VAL A 90 21.21 19.16 4.09
CA VAL A 90 21.84 20.47 4.19
C VAL A 90 21.04 21.47 3.36
N ILE A 91 20.77 22.63 3.94
CA ILE A 91 20.25 23.79 3.22
C ILE A 91 21.46 24.57 2.68
N ALA A 92 21.57 24.63 1.35
CA ALA A 92 22.72 25.24 0.67
C ALA A 92 22.39 26.62 0.08
N ALA A 93 21.15 26.84 -0.37
CA ALA A 93 20.71 28.10 -0.95
C ALA A 93 19.23 28.36 -0.69
N ILE A 94 18.84 29.62 -0.58
CA ILE A 94 17.44 30.08 -0.41
C ILE A 94 17.17 31.18 -1.45
N GLY A 95 16.04 31.08 -2.15
CA GLY A 95 15.69 32.03 -3.22
C GLY A 95 16.70 32.06 -4.38
N GLY A 96 17.48 30.99 -4.57
CA GLY A 96 18.58 30.94 -5.55
C GLY A 96 19.89 31.59 -5.08
N VAL A 97 19.94 32.13 -3.85
CA VAL A 97 21.15 32.71 -3.25
C VAL A 97 21.83 31.68 -2.37
N GLU A 98 23.10 31.37 -2.66
CA GLU A 98 23.91 30.49 -1.82
C GLU A 98 24.13 31.07 -0.42
N LEU A 99 24.02 30.22 0.59
CA LEU A 99 24.35 30.58 1.97
C LEU A 99 25.86 30.54 2.22
N ALA A 100 26.37 31.55 2.91
CA ALA A 100 27.76 31.57 3.39
C ALA A 100 28.07 30.32 4.23
N GLU A 101 27.17 30.02 5.17
CA GLU A 101 27.21 28.83 6.00
C GLU A 101 26.05 27.89 5.66
N TYR A 102 26.42 26.66 5.30
CA TYR A 102 25.46 25.60 5.01
C TYR A 102 24.90 25.06 6.32
N GLN A 103 23.59 24.85 6.37
CA GLN A 103 22.91 24.45 7.60
C GLN A 103 22.50 22.98 7.53
N LEU A 104 23.07 22.16 8.41
CA LEU A 104 22.72 20.74 8.53
C LEU A 104 21.46 20.58 9.38
N ILE A 105 20.48 19.86 8.84
CA ILE A 105 19.27 19.45 9.54
C ILE A 105 19.33 17.92 9.71
N HIS A 106 19.51 17.49 10.96
CA HIS A 106 19.47 16.09 11.35
C HIS A 106 18.06 15.51 11.21
N ALA A 107 17.93 14.35 10.60
CA ALA A 107 16.67 13.66 10.41
C ALA A 107 16.25 12.86 11.64
N VAL A 108 14.94 12.69 11.77
CA VAL A 108 14.30 11.79 12.73
C VAL A 108 14.77 10.35 12.50
N PRO A 109 15.32 9.66 13.52
CA PRO A 109 15.70 8.26 13.40
C PRO A 109 14.47 7.35 13.24
N LYS A 110 14.69 6.18 12.63
CA LYS A 110 13.65 5.14 12.60
C LYS A 110 13.56 4.49 13.99
N LEU A 111 12.35 4.34 14.52
CA LEU A 111 12.15 3.53 15.71
C LEU A 111 12.52 2.07 15.43
N VAL A 112 13.25 1.46 16.35
CA VAL A 112 13.61 0.03 16.32
C VAL A 112 12.56 -0.74 17.11
N LYS A 113 12.02 -1.81 16.54
CA LYS A 113 11.08 -2.69 17.26
C LYS A 113 11.83 -3.36 18.43
N LEU A 114 11.30 -3.24 19.66
CA LEU A 114 11.88 -3.91 20.82
C LEU A 114 11.45 -5.38 20.86
N GLU A 115 12.43 -6.28 20.84
CA GLU A 115 12.27 -7.72 21.03
C GLU A 115 12.35 -8.05 22.53
N THR A 116 11.28 -8.65 23.05
CA THR A 116 11.10 -8.93 24.49
C THR A 116 10.99 -10.43 24.80
N ASN A 117 10.88 -11.27 23.77
CA ASN A 117 10.61 -12.71 23.88
C ASN A 117 11.80 -13.58 24.35
N GLY A 118 12.92 -12.96 24.73
CA GLY A 118 14.10 -13.63 25.29
C GLY A 118 14.94 -14.44 24.29
N LYS A 119 14.53 -14.57 23.01
CA LYS A 119 15.29 -15.33 22.00
C LYS A 119 16.50 -14.56 21.48
N THR A 120 16.42 -13.24 21.44
CA THR A 120 17.48 -12.37 20.93
C THR A 120 17.30 -10.98 21.52
N VAL A 121 18.39 -10.37 21.97
CA VAL A 121 18.42 -8.95 22.37
C VAL A 121 18.65 -8.10 21.13
N ASN A 122 17.97 -6.95 21.03
CA ASN A 122 18.17 -6.02 19.92
C ASN A 122 19.61 -5.55 19.86
N LYS A 123 20.23 -5.65 18.66
CA LYS A 123 21.58 -5.15 18.40
C LYS A 123 21.76 -3.72 18.92
N GLY A 124 22.80 -3.50 19.71
CA GLY A 124 23.10 -2.23 20.36
C GLY A 124 22.42 -2.04 21.71
N LEU A 125 21.53 -2.93 22.15
CA LEU A 125 21.04 -2.94 23.54
C LEU A 125 21.88 -3.85 24.43
N GLU A 126 22.43 -4.94 23.88
CA GLU A 126 23.09 -6.05 24.61
C GLU A 126 24.22 -5.62 25.56
N ASP A 127 24.96 -4.57 25.20
CA ASP A 127 26.14 -4.11 25.93
C ASP A 127 25.93 -2.75 26.62
N LEU A 128 24.70 -2.21 26.60
CA LEU A 128 24.43 -0.89 27.17
C LEU A 128 24.35 -0.93 28.69
N LYS A 129 25.14 -0.05 29.31
CA LYS A 129 25.10 0.25 30.74
C LYS A 129 24.37 1.56 30.94
N PHE A 130 23.22 1.52 31.60
CA PHE A 130 22.39 2.70 31.81
C PHE A 130 21.70 2.66 33.18
N LYS A 131 21.40 3.85 33.69
CA LYS A 131 20.68 4.07 34.95
C LYS A 131 19.37 4.82 34.76
N LYS A 132 19.13 5.33 33.56
CA LYS A 132 17.98 6.15 33.21
C LYS A 132 17.32 5.66 31.93
N TYR A 133 16.01 5.60 31.94
CA TYR A 133 15.22 5.45 30.72
C TYR A 133 13.92 6.22 30.83
N TYR A 134 13.36 6.59 29.69
CA TYR A 134 12.05 7.21 29.60
C TYR A 134 11.13 6.39 28.71
N LEU A 135 9.88 6.27 29.11
CA LEU A 135 8.86 5.56 28.36
C LEU A 135 7.71 6.52 28.05
N SER A 136 7.66 7.01 26.81
CA SER A 136 6.60 7.92 26.36
C SER A 136 5.44 7.15 25.74
N GLN A 137 4.28 7.80 25.66
CA GLN A 137 3.19 7.31 24.82
C GLN A 137 3.60 7.35 23.35
N LYS A 138 3.16 6.34 22.60
CA LYS A 138 3.18 6.36 21.13
C LYS A 138 1.77 6.68 20.62
N TRP A 139 1.62 7.81 19.93
CA TRP A 139 0.35 8.43 19.57
C TRP A 139 -0.15 8.05 18.16
N ASN A 140 0.36 7.00 17.54
CA ASN A 140 -0.02 6.59 16.17
C ASN A 140 0.05 7.69 15.11
N GLY A 141 0.68 8.81 15.42
CA GLY A 141 0.64 10.00 14.60
C GLY A 141 1.65 9.95 13.47
N MET A 142 1.40 10.78 12.46
CA MET A 142 2.41 11.04 11.45
C MET A 142 3.55 11.84 12.08
N ASN A 143 4.80 11.38 11.89
CA ASN A 143 5.97 12.08 12.38
C ASN A 143 6.18 13.39 11.61
N ILE A 144 6.07 14.51 12.30
CA ILE A 144 6.33 15.85 11.80
C ILE A 144 7.51 16.44 12.55
N GLN A 145 8.62 16.65 11.85
CA GLN A 145 9.77 17.35 12.40
C GLN A 145 9.63 18.84 12.05
N ILE A 146 9.47 19.68 13.06
CA ILE A 146 9.49 21.14 12.92
C ILE A 146 10.91 21.60 13.24
N PHE A 147 11.50 22.41 12.37
CA PHE A 147 12.89 22.83 12.48
C PHE A 147 13.07 24.30 12.11
N LYS A 148 14.12 24.91 12.67
CA LYS A 148 14.53 26.27 12.33
C LYS A 148 15.71 26.28 11.37
N TYR A 149 15.76 27.27 10.49
CA TYR A 149 16.90 27.58 9.63
C TYR A 149 17.01 29.10 9.44
N LYS A 150 18.17 29.58 9.03
CA LYS A 150 18.44 31.01 8.78
C LYS A 150 18.59 31.29 7.30
N ASP A 151 18.17 32.46 6.85
CA ASP A 151 18.46 32.93 5.50
C ASP A 151 19.83 33.64 5.41
N GLN A 152 20.16 34.16 4.23
CA GLN A 152 21.40 34.91 3.99
C GLN A 152 21.52 36.21 4.80
N HIS A 153 20.43 36.70 5.39
CA HIS A 153 20.41 37.89 6.26
C HIS A 153 20.46 37.52 7.75
N GLY A 154 20.51 36.23 8.08
CA GLY A 154 20.50 35.74 9.45
C GLY A 154 19.10 35.70 10.08
N GLN A 155 18.04 35.97 9.31
CA GLN A 155 16.66 35.88 9.78
C GLN A 155 16.30 34.41 9.99
N THR A 156 15.76 34.09 11.17
CA THR A 156 15.30 32.73 11.52
C THR A 156 13.91 32.46 10.93
N TRP A 157 13.80 31.34 10.23
CA TRP A 157 12.60 30.77 9.62
C TRP A 157 12.29 29.42 10.28
N ILE A 158 11.00 29.14 10.48
CA ILE A 158 10.52 27.86 11.02
C ILE A 158 9.78 27.13 9.90
N SER A 159 10.16 25.87 9.67
CA SER A 159 9.47 25.01 8.72
C SER A 159 9.26 23.62 9.29
N ALA A 160 8.61 22.75 8.52
CA ALA A 160 8.28 21.40 8.91
C ALA A 160 8.62 20.41 7.80
N LYS A 161 8.89 19.16 8.18
CA LYS A 161 9.07 18.06 7.25
C LYS A 161 8.42 16.77 7.75
N PRO A 162 7.88 15.94 6.84
CA PRO A 162 7.67 14.54 7.11
C PRO A 162 9.02 13.81 7.06
N ARG A 163 8.99 12.50 7.26
CA ARG A 163 10.22 11.70 7.26
C ARG A 163 10.87 11.55 5.87
N ALA A 164 10.08 11.54 4.80
CA ALA A 164 10.56 11.17 3.46
C ALA A 164 11.12 12.34 2.63
N THR A 165 10.75 13.58 2.96
CA THR A 165 11.10 14.77 2.18
C THR A 165 11.72 15.83 3.09
N ALA A 166 12.45 16.79 2.50
CA ALA A 166 13.09 17.87 3.27
C ALA A 166 12.10 18.93 3.79
N PHE A 167 10.94 19.05 3.14
CA PHE A 167 9.87 19.96 3.51
C PHE A 167 8.52 19.27 3.35
N VAL A 168 7.58 19.64 4.20
CA VAL A 168 6.18 19.23 4.11
C VAL A 168 5.51 19.92 2.92
N GLN A 169 4.67 19.18 2.21
CA GLN A 169 3.88 19.63 1.08
C GLN A 169 2.47 19.06 1.22
N ASN A 170 1.47 19.82 0.78
CA ASN A 170 0.13 19.28 0.57
C ASN A 170 0.13 18.45 -0.71
N ASP A 171 -0.61 17.36 -0.70
CA ASP A 171 -0.83 16.54 -1.89
C ASP A 171 -2.33 16.31 -2.11
N GLN A 172 -2.68 15.57 -3.16
CA GLN A 172 -4.08 15.26 -3.47
C GLN A 172 -4.77 14.41 -2.38
N LYS A 173 -4.00 13.81 -1.46
CA LYS A 173 -4.47 12.87 -0.44
C LYS A 173 -4.52 13.48 0.95
N GLY A 174 -3.97 14.69 1.17
CA GLY A 174 -4.03 15.33 2.47
C GLY A 174 -3.50 16.77 2.52
N CYS A 175 -4.13 17.55 3.40
CA CYS A 175 -3.78 18.94 3.70
C CYS A 175 -2.88 19.02 4.95
N ILE A 176 -1.73 18.33 4.93
CA ILE A 176 -0.84 18.20 6.10
C ILE A 176 -0.33 19.56 6.57
N ILE A 177 0.02 20.46 5.65
CA ILE A 177 0.47 21.81 5.99
C ILE A 177 -0.63 22.54 6.75
N ASP A 178 -1.86 22.46 6.26
CA ASP A 178 -2.99 23.20 6.83
C ASP A 178 -3.30 22.67 8.24
N ASN A 179 -3.24 21.35 8.43
CA ASN A 179 -3.35 20.71 9.73
C ASN A 179 -2.26 21.20 10.71
N VAL A 180 -0.99 21.18 10.28
CA VAL A 180 0.12 21.66 11.12
C VAL A 180 -0.04 23.15 11.46
N LYS A 181 -0.37 23.99 10.47
CA LYS A 181 -0.59 25.44 10.67
C LYS A 181 -1.76 25.71 11.59
N GLN A 182 -2.85 24.96 11.48
CA GLN A 182 -4.01 25.09 12.36
C GLN A 182 -3.62 24.85 13.82
N VAL A 183 -2.90 23.75 14.11
CA VAL A 183 -2.47 23.43 15.48
C VAL A 183 -1.50 24.47 16.01
N LEU A 184 -0.48 24.85 15.23
CA LEU A 184 0.52 25.84 15.66
C LEU A 184 -0.06 27.24 15.86
N SER A 185 -1.11 27.61 15.13
CA SER A 185 -1.83 28.88 15.33
C SER A 185 -2.59 28.88 16.65
N ALA A 186 -3.15 27.73 17.04
CA ALA A 186 -3.84 27.57 18.32
C ALA A 186 -2.89 27.39 19.51
N LYS A 187 -1.72 26.79 19.29
CA LYS A 187 -0.72 26.43 20.31
C LYS A 187 0.70 26.89 19.93
N PRO A 188 0.95 28.21 19.81
CA PRO A 188 2.25 28.74 19.38
C PRO A 188 3.40 28.44 20.35
N GLU A 189 3.09 28.12 21.61
CA GLU A 189 4.03 27.73 22.65
C GLU A 189 4.79 26.44 22.34
N LEU A 190 4.20 25.53 21.54
CA LEU A 190 4.82 24.25 21.15
C LEU A 190 6.16 24.41 20.43
N ILE A 191 6.37 25.56 19.77
CA ILE A 191 7.58 25.86 19.00
C ILE A 191 8.36 27.05 19.59
N SER A 192 8.05 27.46 20.83
CA SER A 192 8.69 28.60 21.50
C SER A 192 10.22 28.46 21.56
N GLN A 193 10.72 27.26 21.83
CA GLN A 193 12.16 26.94 21.89
C GLN A 193 12.87 27.14 20.54
N LEU A 194 12.17 26.98 19.42
CA LEU A 194 12.73 27.21 18.08
C LEU A 194 12.84 28.70 17.74
N LYS A 195 12.07 29.55 18.41
CA LYS A 195 12.10 31.01 18.23
C LYS A 195 13.22 31.68 19.02
N ASP A 196 13.83 30.98 19.99
CA ASP A 196 14.98 31.49 20.71
C ASP A 196 16.26 31.28 19.88
N ASP A 197 16.83 32.39 19.40
CA ASP A 197 18.08 32.39 18.64
C ASP A 197 19.30 31.97 19.47
N LYS A 198 19.21 32.00 20.81
CA LYS A 198 20.27 31.51 21.71
C LYS A 198 20.18 30.02 21.96
N SER A 199 19.04 29.38 21.65
CA SER A 199 18.85 27.95 21.84
C SER A 199 19.60 27.16 20.78
N ASP A 200 20.32 26.11 21.20
CA ASP A 200 20.98 25.12 20.34
C ASP A 200 19.99 24.06 19.79
N ILE A 201 18.71 24.15 20.14
CA ILE A 201 17.65 23.28 19.62
C ILE A 201 17.36 23.67 18.16
N GLN A 202 17.65 22.74 17.25
CA GLN A 202 17.39 22.86 15.81
C GLN A 202 15.98 22.39 15.46
N SER A 203 15.49 21.35 16.13
CA SER A 203 14.23 20.72 15.80
C SER A 203 13.44 20.29 17.02
N VAL A 204 12.12 20.35 16.91
CA VAL A 204 11.17 19.70 17.81
C VAL A 204 10.34 18.73 16.96
N VAL A 205 10.26 17.49 17.40
CA VAL A 205 9.61 16.40 16.67
C VAL A 205 8.29 16.09 17.33
N PHE A 206 7.26 15.98 16.50
CA PHE A 206 5.89 15.76 16.92
C PHE A 206 5.31 14.51 16.23
N GLU A 207 4.32 13.90 16.88
CA GLU A 207 3.34 13.04 16.21
C GLU A 207 2.06 13.88 15.98
N LEU A 208 1.71 14.12 14.71
CA LEU A 208 0.44 14.72 14.31
C LEU A 208 -0.65 13.65 14.40
N CYS A 209 -1.61 13.86 15.31
CA CYS A 209 -2.70 12.93 15.54
C CYS A 209 -4.04 13.63 15.81
N GLY A 210 -5.14 12.87 15.77
CA GLY A 210 -6.50 13.35 16.03
C GLY A 210 -7.51 12.73 15.08
N SER A 211 -8.81 12.92 15.33
CA SER A 211 -9.87 12.28 14.53
C SER A 211 -9.93 12.74 13.06
N LYS A 212 -9.27 13.85 12.70
CA LYS A 212 -9.13 14.31 11.30
C LYS A 212 -8.01 13.63 10.51
N VAL A 213 -7.21 12.79 11.17
CA VAL A 213 -6.08 12.07 10.56
C VAL A 213 -6.30 10.57 10.79
N PRO A 214 -5.96 9.71 9.82
CA PRO A 214 -6.17 8.27 9.95
C PRO A 214 -5.26 7.61 10.98
N HIS A 215 -5.84 6.98 12.00
CA HIS A 215 -5.12 6.30 13.08
C HIS A 215 -5.84 5.05 13.56
N ILE A 216 -5.09 3.99 13.89
CA ILE A 216 -5.66 2.81 14.55
C ILE A 216 -6.20 3.17 15.94
N VAL A 217 -5.65 4.22 16.55
CA VAL A 217 -6.08 4.75 17.83
C VAL A 217 -7.25 5.71 17.64
N LYS A 218 -8.31 5.55 18.44
CA LYS A 218 -9.44 6.48 18.46
C LYS A 218 -9.11 7.69 19.32
N TYR A 219 -9.12 8.88 18.72
CA TYR A 219 -8.94 10.14 19.42
C TYR A 219 -10.28 10.84 19.69
N ASP A 220 -10.37 11.47 20.85
CA ASP A 220 -11.48 12.32 21.29
C ASP A 220 -11.28 13.80 20.94
N PHE A 221 -10.12 14.15 20.36
CA PHE A 221 -9.79 15.47 19.84
C PHE A 221 -9.62 15.44 18.31
N GLU A 222 -9.95 16.56 17.66
CA GLU A 222 -9.90 16.66 16.20
C GLU A 222 -8.48 16.58 15.63
N LEU A 223 -7.54 17.33 16.23
CA LEU A 223 -6.19 17.47 15.74
C LEU A 223 -5.27 18.02 16.82
N ASP A 224 -4.07 17.45 16.96
CA ASP A 224 -3.04 17.92 17.87
C ASP A 224 -1.62 17.54 17.38
N LEU A 225 -0.61 18.27 17.87
CA LEU A 225 0.80 17.97 17.68
C LEU A 225 1.38 17.54 19.02
N LYS A 226 1.56 16.23 19.19
CA LYS A 226 2.10 15.67 20.44
C LYS A 226 3.63 15.71 20.39
N PRO A 227 4.30 16.50 21.24
CA PRO A 227 5.76 16.60 21.23
C PRO A 227 6.38 15.27 21.68
N VAL A 228 7.46 14.88 21.01
CA VAL A 228 8.10 13.58 21.17
C VAL A 228 9.53 13.75 21.68
N PHE A 229 10.36 14.53 20.97
CA PHE A 229 11.74 14.83 21.37
C PHE A 229 12.26 16.07 20.63
N THR A 230 13.36 16.63 21.12
CA THR A 230 14.11 17.71 20.47
C THR A 230 15.42 17.19 19.87
N ILE A 231 15.97 17.91 18.88
CA ILE A 231 17.26 17.61 18.26
C ILE A 231 18.13 18.88 18.27
N ARG A 232 19.37 18.75 18.73
CA ARG A 232 20.35 19.85 18.77
C ARG A 232 21.08 20.04 17.44
N SER A 233 21.40 21.29 17.09
CA SER A 233 22.02 21.67 15.80
C SER A 233 23.43 21.11 15.63
N ASN A 234 24.25 21.17 16.67
CA ASN A 234 25.69 20.94 16.54
C ASN A 234 26.06 19.46 16.67
N THR A 235 25.25 18.70 17.41
CA THR A 235 25.57 17.32 17.79
C THR A 235 24.60 16.29 17.21
N GLY A 236 23.39 16.71 16.80
CA GLY A 236 22.29 15.80 16.50
C GLY A 236 21.79 15.03 17.72
N GLU A 237 22.16 15.47 18.92
CA GLU A 237 21.75 14.86 20.18
C GLU A 237 20.24 15.01 20.37
N ILE A 238 19.62 13.93 20.86
CA ILE A 238 18.18 13.81 21.02
C ILE A 238 17.82 13.81 22.50
N THR A 239 16.85 14.64 22.87
CA THR A 239 16.30 14.70 24.24
C THR A 239 14.80 14.46 24.17
N PRO A 240 14.25 13.43 24.84
CA PRO A 240 12.81 13.23 24.87
C PRO A 240 12.09 14.40 25.53
N VAL A 241 10.91 14.75 25.03
CA VAL A 241 10.01 15.66 25.73
C VAL A 241 9.27 14.83 26.77
N VAL A 242 9.53 15.11 28.05
CA VAL A 242 8.87 14.43 29.16
C VAL A 242 7.47 15.01 29.31
N ALA A 243 6.46 14.17 29.10
CA ALA A 243 5.06 14.55 29.23
C ALA A 243 4.71 14.88 30.69
N GLU A 244 3.78 15.82 30.88
CA GLU A 244 3.26 16.18 32.20
C GLU A 244 2.69 14.94 32.92
N GLY A 245 3.04 14.77 34.20
CA GLY A 245 2.63 13.61 35.00
C GLY A 245 3.38 12.31 34.69
N THR A 246 4.44 12.36 33.87
CA THR A 246 5.36 11.23 33.65
C THR A 246 6.77 11.61 34.06
N ASP A 247 7.57 10.61 34.46
CA ASP A 247 8.93 10.82 34.94
C ASP A 247 9.93 9.92 34.23
N ILE A 248 11.18 10.38 34.17
CA ILE A 248 12.32 9.56 33.76
C ILE A 248 12.60 8.56 34.89
N VAL A 249 12.53 7.27 34.56
CA VAL A 249 12.90 6.21 35.49
C VAL A 249 14.40 6.32 35.76
N THR A 250 14.77 6.43 37.03
CA THR A 250 16.16 6.58 37.48
C THR A 250 16.46 5.53 38.54
N SER A 251 17.65 4.94 38.47
CA SER A 251 18.15 3.93 39.41
C SER A 251 19.53 4.33 39.94
N ASP A 252 19.82 4.04 41.21
CA ASP A 252 21.13 4.29 41.82
C ASP A 252 22.22 3.37 41.23
N SER A 253 21.83 2.15 40.86
CA SER A 253 22.65 1.13 40.20
C SER A 253 22.26 0.94 38.73
N GLU A 254 23.16 0.29 37.97
CA GLU A 254 22.90 -0.08 36.57
C GLU A 254 21.64 -0.94 36.46
N ILE A 255 20.76 -0.59 35.53
CA ILE A 255 19.52 -1.32 35.28
C ILE A 255 19.84 -2.54 34.41
N PRO A 256 19.61 -3.78 34.89
CA PRO A 256 19.82 -4.96 34.07
C PRO A 256 18.88 -4.96 32.86
N ILE A 257 19.42 -5.25 31.68
CA ILE A 257 18.63 -5.34 30.42
C ILE A 257 17.49 -6.37 30.58
N SER A 258 17.74 -7.48 31.27
CA SER A 258 16.70 -8.50 31.54
C SER A 258 15.51 -7.95 32.33
N THR A 259 15.75 -7.07 33.30
CA THR A 259 14.70 -6.38 34.06
C THR A 259 13.92 -5.43 33.16
N LEU A 260 14.62 -4.59 32.40
CA LEU A 260 13.99 -3.69 31.42
C LEU A 260 13.09 -4.46 30.44
N LEU A 261 13.59 -5.54 29.83
CA LEU A 261 12.82 -6.32 28.86
C LEU A 261 11.59 -6.98 29.49
N LYS A 262 11.68 -7.44 30.74
CA LYS A 262 10.53 -7.98 31.49
C LYS A 262 9.46 -6.92 31.72
N ASP A 263 9.86 -5.70 32.10
CA ASP A 263 8.94 -4.59 32.31
C ASP A 263 8.26 -4.19 30.99
N MET A 264 9.03 -4.14 29.89
CA MET A 264 8.48 -3.84 28.57
C MET A 264 7.50 -4.92 28.07
N GLU A 265 7.74 -6.19 28.38
CA GLU A 265 6.80 -7.27 28.07
C GLU A 265 5.49 -7.14 28.87
N ALA A 266 5.58 -6.82 30.17
CA ALA A 266 4.40 -6.58 30.99
C ALA A 266 3.54 -5.44 30.41
N ILE A 267 4.18 -4.37 29.94
CA ILE A 267 3.51 -3.24 29.30
C ILE A 267 2.84 -3.66 27.98
N LYS A 268 3.49 -4.51 27.17
CA LYS A 268 2.85 -5.06 25.95
C LYS A 268 1.59 -5.86 26.29
N VAL A 269 1.62 -6.67 27.35
CA VAL A 269 0.46 -7.47 27.80
C VAL A 269 -0.67 -6.56 28.33
N GLU A 270 -0.33 -5.52 29.08
CA GLU A 270 -1.29 -4.53 29.58
C GLU A 270 -1.98 -3.81 28.42
N LEU A 271 -1.20 -3.29 27.46
CA LEU A 271 -1.71 -2.58 26.29
C LEU A 271 -2.61 -3.47 25.43
N TYR A 272 -2.22 -4.72 25.23
CA TYR A 272 -3.05 -5.70 24.54
C TYR A 272 -4.41 -5.88 25.22
N SER A 273 -4.41 -6.03 26.55
CA SER A 273 -5.63 -6.19 27.35
C SER A 273 -6.50 -4.94 27.29
N LYS A 274 -5.90 -3.74 27.36
CA LYS A 274 -6.58 -2.45 27.23
C LYS A 274 -7.26 -2.29 25.87
N ASN A 275 -6.55 -2.60 24.79
CA ASN A 275 -7.09 -2.52 23.44
C ASN A 275 -8.20 -3.56 23.20
N LYS A 276 -8.07 -4.76 23.78
CA LYS A 276 -9.13 -5.78 23.73
C LYS A 276 -10.40 -5.31 24.42
N GLU A 277 -10.29 -4.79 25.64
CA GLU A 277 -11.46 -4.28 26.37
C GLU A 277 -12.08 -3.07 25.67
N PHE A 278 -11.26 -2.17 25.11
CA PHE A 278 -11.74 -1.05 24.31
C PHE A 278 -12.62 -1.51 23.14
N ARG A 279 -12.18 -2.51 22.38
CA ARG A 279 -12.97 -3.07 21.27
C ARG A 279 -14.29 -3.66 21.77
N LYS A 280 -14.24 -4.45 22.84
CA LYS A 280 -15.42 -5.06 23.45
C LYS A 280 -16.46 -4.03 23.89
N VAL A 281 -16.05 -2.99 24.60
CA VAL A 281 -16.95 -1.93 25.09
C VAL A 281 -17.55 -1.11 23.94
N ASN A 282 -16.82 -0.94 22.84
CA ASN A 282 -17.29 -0.21 21.66
C ASN A 282 -18.01 -1.10 20.63
N GLY A 283 -18.23 -2.40 20.91
CA GLY A 283 -18.90 -3.32 19.99
C GLY A 283 -18.10 -3.67 18.73
N LEU A 284 -16.78 -3.45 18.75
CA LEU A 284 -15.88 -3.67 17.63
C LEU A 284 -15.40 -5.12 17.58
N ARG A 285 -15.16 -5.67 16.39
CA ARG A 285 -14.72 -7.08 16.23
C ARG A 285 -13.28 -7.27 16.75
N GLU A 286 -13.04 -8.35 17.53
CA GLU A 286 -11.74 -8.61 18.16
C GLU A 286 -10.62 -9.01 17.17
N ASN A 287 -10.97 -9.64 16.04
CA ASN A 287 -10.01 -10.13 15.04
C ASN A 287 -9.95 -9.20 13.81
N MET A 288 -10.19 -7.90 14.01
CA MET A 288 -10.17 -6.92 12.95
C MET A 288 -9.63 -5.60 13.49
N PHE A 289 -8.58 -5.10 12.86
CA PHE A 289 -7.81 -3.96 13.35
C PHE A 289 -7.89 -2.83 12.33
N TRP A 290 -8.90 -1.97 12.47
CA TRP A 290 -9.11 -0.78 11.62
C TRP A 290 -8.65 0.50 12.30
N PHE A 291 -8.92 1.64 11.64
CA PHE A 291 -8.85 2.91 12.33
C PHE A 291 -9.84 2.95 13.50
N ASN A 292 -9.47 3.69 14.54
CA ASN A 292 -10.28 3.85 15.74
C ASN A 292 -10.59 2.55 16.52
N HIS A 293 -9.88 1.44 16.28
CA HIS A 293 -10.06 0.14 16.98
C HIS A 293 -9.17 -0.03 18.23
N PHE A 294 -8.32 0.94 18.52
CA PHE A 294 -7.37 0.89 19.61
C PHE A 294 -7.58 2.07 20.55
N ALA A 295 -7.40 1.81 21.85
CA ALA A 295 -7.25 2.88 22.83
C ALA A 295 -5.83 3.46 22.76
N GLU A 296 -4.83 2.61 22.54
CA GLU A 296 -3.43 3.02 22.49
C GLU A 296 -2.62 2.17 21.51
N GLU A 297 -1.69 2.81 20.79
CA GLU A 297 -0.80 2.10 19.87
C GLU A 297 0.30 1.36 20.64
N GLY A 298 0.95 2.04 21.59
CA GLY A 298 2.14 1.53 22.24
C GLY A 298 2.90 2.57 23.06
N ARG A 299 4.16 2.28 23.30
CA ARG A 299 5.13 3.19 23.94
C ARG A 299 6.37 3.39 23.08
N VAL A 300 7.09 4.46 23.37
CA VAL A 300 8.43 4.72 22.83
C VAL A 300 9.42 4.73 24.00
N LEU A 301 10.42 3.87 23.92
CA LEU A 301 11.45 3.71 24.95
C LEU A 301 12.74 4.42 24.53
N TYR A 302 13.20 5.28 25.42
CA TYR A 302 14.44 6.04 25.29
C TYR A 302 15.40 5.57 26.39
N ILE A 303 16.59 5.11 26.01
CA ILE A 303 17.67 4.81 26.97
C ILE A 303 18.52 6.07 27.10
N LEU A 304 18.69 6.57 28.32
CA LEU A 304 19.20 7.91 28.58
C LEU A 304 20.53 7.89 29.34
N ASN A 305 21.35 8.91 29.10
CA ASN A 305 22.51 9.24 29.93
C ASN A 305 22.11 10.08 31.15
N ASP A 306 23.09 10.48 31.95
CA ASP A 306 22.84 11.25 33.18
C ASP A 306 22.25 12.64 32.91
N GLN A 307 22.50 13.22 31.73
CA GLN A 307 21.95 14.49 31.27
C GLN A 307 20.50 14.37 30.74
N GLY A 308 19.94 13.15 30.68
CA GLY A 308 18.59 12.91 30.17
C GLY A 308 18.49 12.94 28.65
N THR A 309 19.61 12.83 27.93
CA THR A 309 19.63 12.71 26.47
C THR A 309 19.90 11.26 26.06
N LEU A 310 19.63 10.91 24.79
CA LEU A 310 19.82 9.53 24.32
C LEU A 310 21.26 9.07 24.54
N LEU A 311 21.41 7.95 25.26
CA LEU A 311 22.71 7.35 25.55
C LEU A 311 23.41 6.88 24.29
N GLN A 312 22.66 6.23 23.39
CA GLN A 312 23.16 5.80 22.09
C GLN A 312 22.52 6.63 20.97
N PRO A 313 23.31 7.29 20.11
CA PRO A 313 22.78 8.13 19.04
C PRO A 313 21.82 7.37 18.13
N LYS A 314 20.69 8.02 17.81
CA LYS A 314 19.65 7.52 16.89
C LYS A 314 18.97 6.19 17.30
N LEU A 315 19.23 5.64 18.49
CA LEU A 315 18.64 4.37 18.93
C LEU A 315 17.45 4.61 19.87
N ILE A 316 16.24 4.49 19.32
CA ILE A 316 14.97 4.67 20.02
C ILE A 316 14.09 3.46 19.72
N TYR A 317 13.43 2.92 20.75
CA TYR A 317 12.68 1.67 20.61
C TYR A 317 11.17 1.90 20.61
N SER A 318 10.44 1.17 19.77
CA SER A 318 8.98 1.06 19.87
C SER A 318 8.59 -0.20 20.65
N VAL A 319 7.72 -0.04 21.63
CA VAL A 319 7.16 -1.11 22.46
C VAL A 319 5.67 -1.22 22.13
N LYS A 320 5.32 -2.24 21.33
CA LYS A 320 3.97 -2.42 20.80
C LYS A 320 3.38 -3.77 21.24
N PRO A 321 2.08 -3.83 21.59
CA PRO A 321 1.40 -5.09 21.82
C PRO A 321 1.22 -5.85 20.50
N GLN A 322 0.97 -7.16 20.60
CA GLN A 322 0.92 -8.05 19.45
C GLN A 322 -0.15 -7.67 18.41
N ASP A 323 -1.29 -7.15 18.83
CA ASP A 323 -2.38 -6.73 17.95
C ASP A 323 -2.00 -5.48 17.15
N THR A 324 -1.37 -4.48 17.78
CA THR A 324 -0.86 -3.30 17.08
C THR A 324 0.27 -3.63 16.10
N GLU A 325 1.08 -4.66 16.37
CA GLU A 325 2.10 -5.13 15.41
C GLU A 325 1.48 -5.81 14.19
N LYS A 326 0.35 -6.49 14.37
CA LYS A 326 -0.43 -7.14 13.29
C LYS A 326 -1.32 -6.16 12.53
N ALA A 327 -1.64 -5.01 13.12
CA ALA A 327 -2.31 -3.90 12.47
C ALA A 327 -1.37 -3.28 11.41
N HIS A 328 -1.05 -4.05 10.37
CA HIS A 328 -0.42 -3.54 9.18
C HIS A 328 -1.40 -2.55 8.53
N TRP A 329 -0.87 -1.37 8.20
CA TRP A 329 -1.58 -0.29 7.55
C TRP A 329 -2.36 -0.83 6.36
N GLU A 330 -3.68 -0.78 6.45
CA GLU A 330 -4.67 -0.95 5.38
C GLU A 330 -4.10 -1.18 3.97
N GLN A 331 -3.63 -2.39 3.74
CA GLN A 331 -3.44 -2.87 2.40
C GLN A 331 -4.74 -3.59 2.05
N PHE A 332 -5.21 -3.40 0.82
CA PHE A 332 -6.23 -4.27 0.26
C PHE A 332 -5.60 -5.64 -0.02
N ASP A 333 -5.14 -6.30 1.04
CA ASP A 333 -4.35 -7.51 1.03
C ASP A 333 -5.23 -8.76 0.96
N THR A 334 -4.60 -9.92 0.89
CA THR A 334 -5.29 -11.20 0.76
C THR A 334 -6.23 -11.49 1.93
N GLU A 335 -5.92 -11.04 3.15
CA GLU A 335 -6.74 -11.28 4.33
C GLU A 335 -8.04 -10.48 4.25
N LEU A 336 -7.93 -9.18 3.91
CA LEU A 336 -9.10 -8.34 3.68
C LEU A 336 -9.94 -8.85 2.50
N GLN A 337 -9.31 -9.22 1.39
CA GLN A 337 -10.00 -9.76 0.22
C GLN A 337 -10.80 -11.04 0.56
N SER A 338 -10.18 -11.97 1.27
CA SER A 338 -10.85 -13.23 1.67
C SER A 338 -12.02 -12.98 2.60
N LYS A 339 -11.88 -12.00 3.50
CA LYS A 339 -12.93 -11.60 4.43
C LYS A 339 -14.11 -10.93 3.73
N ILE A 340 -13.86 -10.08 2.73
CA ILE A 340 -14.92 -9.49 1.90
C ILE A 340 -15.75 -10.61 1.25
N LEU A 341 -15.09 -11.61 0.65
CA LEU A 341 -15.79 -12.73 0.02
C LEU A 341 -16.60 -13.55 1.03
N LEU A 342 -16.11 -13.73 2.26
CA LEU A 342 -16.86 -14.37 3.33
C LEU A 342 -18.10 -13.56 3.74
N ILE A 343 -17.97 -12.25 3.94
CA ILE A 343 -19.10 -11.38 4.27
C ILE A 343 -20.15 -11.39 3.15
N VAL A 344 -19.71 -11.35 1.89
CA VAL A 344 -20.61 -11.45 0.73
C VAL A 344 -21.40 -12.75 0.78
N HIS A 345 -20.74 -13.88 1.05
CA HIS A 345 -21.39 -15.18 1.19
C HIS A 345 -22.40 -15.19 2.34
N GLU A 346 -22.02 -14.72 3.52
CA GLU A 346 -22.92 -14.64 4.68
C GLU A 346 -24.15 -13.77 4.42
N LEU A 347 -23.98 -12.62 3.75
CA LEU A 347 -25.09 -11.75 3.35
C LEU A 347 -26.03 -12.46 2.38
N GLN A 348 -25.48 -13.17 1.39
CA GLN A 348 -26.26 -13.95 0.41
C GLN A 348 -27.03 -15.09 1.07
N GLU A 349 -26.42 -15.84 1.99
CA GLU A 349 -27.10 -16.90 2.76
C GLU A 349 -28.23 -16.35 3.63
N LYS A 350 -28.06 -15.15 4.18
CA LYS A 350 -29.09 -14.45 4.96
C LYS A 350 -30.17 -13.79 4.08
N GLY A 351 -30.07 -13.86 2.75
CA GLY A 351 -30.97 -13.18 1.82
C GLY A 351 -30.89 -11.65 1.89
N MET A 352 -29.80 -11.11 2.46
CA MET A 352 -29.56 -9.68 2.54
C MET A 352 -28.91 -9.16 1.25
N PRO A 353 -29.22 -7.93 0.83
CA PRO A 353 -28.57 -7.35 -0.34
C PRO A 353 -27.06 -7.16 -0.08
N VAL A 354 -26.24 -7.37 -1.11
CA VAL A 354 -24.81 -7.05 -1.07
C VAL A 354 -24.62 -5.68 -1.72
N ASN A 355 -24.59 -4.63 -0.90
CA ASN A 355 -24.43 -3.25 -1.35
C ASN A 355 -23.51 -2.46 -0.42
N LYS A 356 -23.30 -1.18 -0.73
CA LYS A 356 -22.47 -0.27 0.07
C LYS A 356 -22.84 -0.29 1.56
N ASP A 357 -24.12 -0.14 1.90
CA ASP A 357 -24.55 0.06 3.27
C ASP A 357 -24.41 -1.22 4.11
N THR A 358 -24.77 -2.37 3.53
CA THR A 358 -24.61 -3.67 4.21
C THR A 358 -23.15 -4.06 4.36
N LEU A 359 -22.33 -3.83 3.33
CA LEU A 359 -20.88 -4.12 3.39
C LEU A 359 -20.18 -3.22 4.39
N ALA A 360 -20.45 -1.91 4.38
CA ALA A 360 -19.86 -0.97 5.35
C ALA A 360 -20.17 -1.38 6.79
N LYS A 361 -21.44 -1.74 7.04
CA LYS A 361 -21.89 -2.21 8.36
C LYS A 361 -21.24 -3.53 8.77
N GLU A 362 -21.21 -4.53 7.89
CA GLU A 362 -20.64 -5.85 8.21
C GLU A 362 -19.11 -5.84 8.31
N MET A 363 -18.45 -4.98 7.54
CA MET A 363 -17.00 -4.81 7.60
C MET A 363 -16.56 -3.93 8.77
N ASP A 364 -17.50 -3.24 9.43
CA ASP A 364 -17.25 -2.37 10.59
C ASP A 364 -16.12 -1.37 10.30
N LEU A 365 -16.13 -0.79 9.08
CA LEU A 365 -15.15 0.20 8.64
C LEU A 365 -15.60 1.59 9.10
N ASP A 366 -14.68 2.37 9.65
CA ASP A 366 -14.90 3.81 9.82
C ASP A 366 -14.94 4.52 8.46
N GLU A 367 -15.38 5.79 8.49
CA GLU A 367 -15.57 6.59 7.29
C GLU A 367 -14.28 6.74 6.47
N TYR A 368 -13.12 6.89 7.12
CA TYR A 368 -11.86 7.04 6.40
C TYR A 368 -11.46 5.72 5.73
N SER A 369 -11.48 4.59 6.45
CA SER A 369 -11.20 3.26 5.89
C SER A 369 -12.10 2.94 4.70
N TRP A 370 -13.40 3.22 4.87
CA TRP A 370 -14.39 3.04 3.81
C TRP A 370 -14.07 3.92 2.61
N ASN A 371 -13.85 5.22 2.79
CA ASN A 371 -13.57 6.13 1.68
C ASN A 371 -12.30 5.73 0.91
N ARG A 372 -11.30 5.17 1.60
CA ARG A 372 -10.06 4.71 0.97
C ARG A 372 -10.23 3.44 0.13
N HIS A 373 -11.00 2.46 0.62
CA HIS A 373 -11.07 1.12 0.02
C HIS A 373 -12.41 0.79 -0.64
N SER A 374 -13.44 1.63 -0.51
CA SER A 374 -14.79 1.32 -0.98
C SER A 374 -14.86 0.93 -2.45
N ALA A 375 -14.08 1.57 -3.31
CA ALA A 375 -14.01 1.20 -4.72
C ALA A 375 -13.53 -0.24 -4.91
N ASP A 376 -12.43 -0.63 -4.26
CA ASP A 376 -11.86 -1.97 -4.35
C ASP A 376 -12.76 -3.02 -3.67
N ILE A 377 -13.33 -2.68 -2.51
CA ILE A 377 -14.29 -3.52 -1.78
C ILE A 377 -15.49 -3.82 -2.65
N LEU A 378 -16.12 -2.79 -3.23
CA LEU A 378 -17.30 -2.96 -4.07
C LEU A 378 -16.96 -3.74 -5.35
N ASP A 379 -15.80 -3.49 -5.96
CA ASP A 379 -15.34 -4.21 -7.14
C ASP A 379 -15.15 -5.72 -6.88
N LEU A 380 -14.61 -6.06 -5.71
CA LEU A 380 -14.43 -7.44 -5.28
C LEU A 380 -15.74 -8.08 -4.80
N ALA A 381 -16.60 -7.34 -4.12
CA ALA A 381 -17.82 -7.88 -3.52
C ALA A 381 -18.92 -8.10 -4.55
N ILE A 382 -19.05 -7.21 -5.54
CA ILE A 382 -20.20 -7.18 -6.46
C ILE A 382 -19.73 -7.61 -7.85
N LEU A 383 -20.10 -8.84 -8.25
CA LEU A 383 -19.93 -9.26 -9.64
C LEU A 383 -21.02 -8.65 -10.52
N PRO A 384 -20.69 -8.23 -11.75
CA PRO A 384 -21.70 -7.90 -12.74
C PRO A 384 -22.65 -9.10 -12.95
N ASN A 385 -23.95 -8.83 -12.99
CA ASN A 385 -24.93 -9.85 -13.33
C ASN A 385 -24.92 -10.06 -14.85
N PRO A 386 -24.67 -11.29 -15.34
CA PRO A 386 -24.68 -11.59 -16.78
C PRO A 386 -26.00 -11.25 -17.49
N ASN A 387 -27.10 -11.20 -16.75
CA ASN A 387 -28.44 -10.94 -17.29
C ASN A 387 -28.80 -9.46 -17.37
N ASP A 388 -28.05 -8.57 -16.71
CA ASP A 388 -28.34 -7.13 -16.66
C ASP A 388 -27.84 -6.38 -17.91
N ILE A 389 -27.60 -7.09 -19.02
CA ILE A 389 -27.15 -6.50 -20.29
C ILE A 389 -28.34 -5.84 -20.99
N SER A 390 -28.73 -4.67 -20.47
CA SER A 390 -29.53 -3.67 -21.16
C SER A 390 -28.67 -2.41 -21.35
N THR A 391 -28.35 -2.12 -22.62
CA THR A 391 -27.85 -0.82 -23.13
C THR A 391 -26.67 -0.17 -22.39
N THR A 392 -25.46 -0.33 -22.93
CA THR A 392 -24.34 0.61 -22.65
C THR A 392 -24.72 2.05 -23.02
N PRO A 393 -24.43 3.05 -22.17
CA PRO A 393 -24.46 4.45 -22.58
C PRO A 393 -23.24 4.69 -23.47
N THR A 394 -23.47 4.86 -24.77
CA THR A 394 -22.44 5.36 -25.68
C THR A 394 -22.52 6.88 -25.66
N SER A 395 -21.41 7.51 -25.37
CA SER A 395 -21.21 8.95 -25.41
C SER A 395 -21.60 9.56 -26.77
N ASN A 396 -22.31 10.69 -26.68
CA ASN A 396 -22.59 11.72 -27.68
C ASN A 396 -21.98 11.57 -29.08
N ALA A 397 -22.84 11.34 -30.07
CA ALA A 397 -22.67 11.88 -31.43
C ALA A 397 -24.04 12.20 -32.05
N ASN A 398 -24.12 13.38 -32.67
CA ASN A 398 -25.32 14.06 -33.14
C ASN A 398 -26.15 13.30 -34.20
N ASN A 399 -27.47 13.42 -34.05
CA ASN A 399 -28.54 13.47 -35.08
C ASN A 399 -28.16 13.17 -36.55
N LYS A 400 -28.83 12.17 -37.15
CA LYS A 400 -29.73 12.38 -38.31
C LYS A 400 -30.63 11.16 -38.63
N LYS A 401 -31.93 11.49 -38.69
CA LYS A 401 -33.12 10.86 -39.30
C LYS A 401 -32.97 9.58 -40.16
N GLY A 402 -33.76 8.57 -39.77
CA GLY A 402 -34.86 8.03 -40.58
C GLY A 402 -34.55 6.91 -41.59
N ASN A 403 -34.94 5.67 -41.27
CA ASN A 403 -36.03 4.99 -41.99
C ASN A 403 -36.43 3.67 -41.31
N ASN A 404 -37.75 3.45 -41.28
CA ASN A 404 -38.41 2.19 -40.94
C ASN A 404 -38.00 1.10 -41.95
N GLN A 405 -37.48 -0.03 -41.48
CA GLN A 405 -37.60 -1.29 -42.21
C GLN A 405 -37.74 -2.47 -41.23
N LYS A 406 -38.74 -3.29 -41.56
CA LYS A 406 -39.25 -4.44 -40.81
C LYS A 406 -38.18 -5.49 -40.54
N SER A 407 -38.28 -6.05 -39.35
CA SER A 407 -37.76 -7.33 -38.90
C SER A 407 -37.81 -8.44 -39.95
N THR A 408 -36.70 -9.14 -40.12
CA THR A 408 -36.58 -10.62 -40.19
C THR A 408 -35.13 -10.95 -40.47
N THR A 409 -34.46 -11.64 -39.55
CA THR A 409 -33.52 -12.74 -39.84
C THR A 409 -33.11 -13.37 -38.51
N ASP A 410 -33.37 -14.65 -38.41
CA ASP A 410 -33.06 -15.58 -37.34
C ASP A 410 -31.67 -15.37 -36.71
N ALA A 411 -31.65 -14.91 -35.46
CA ALA A 411 -30.46 -15.00 -34.62
C ALA A 411 -30.26 -16.46 -34.21
N LYS A 412 -29.31 -17.16 -34.84
CA LYS A 412 -28.77 -18.42 -34.31
C LYS A 412 -28.48 -18.23 -32.80
N PRO A 413 -28.82 -19.20 -31.94
CA PRO A 413 -28.49 -19.11 -30.52
C PRO A 413 -26.98 -18.89 -30.39
N LYS A 414 -26.57 -17.80 -29.74
CA LYS A 414 -25.16 -17.53 -29.45
C LYS A 414 -24.62 -18.74 -28.68
N LYS A 415 -23.65 -19.45 -29.25
CA LYS A 415 -22.92 -20.52 -28.57
C LYS A 415 -22.39 -19.93 -27.26
N GLN A 416 -22.79 -20.49 -26.13
CA GLN A 416 -22.36 -20.01 -24.82
C GLN A 416 -20.89 -20.38 -24.65
N SER A 417 -20.02 -19.38 -24.55
CA SER A 417 -18.59 -19.58 -24.30
C SER A 417 -18.38 -20.30 -22.97
N LYS A 418 -17.59 -21.37 -22.98
CA LYS A 418 -17.03 -21.96 -21.76
C LYS A 418 -15.63 -21.41 -21.51
N ILE A 419 -15.35 -21.01 -20.28
CA ILE A 419 -14.08 -20.37 -19.92
C ILE A 419 -13.38 -21.18 -18.85
N LEU A 420 -12.11 -21.51 -19.09
CA LEU A 420 -11.23 -22.17 -18.13
C LEU A 420 -10.10 -21.21 -17.73
N ILE A 421 -9.91 -21.03 -16.44
CA ILE A 421 -8.83 -20.23 -15.87
C ILE A 421 -7.89 -21.18 -15.12
N THR A 422 -6.62 -21.25 -15.50
CA THR A 422 -5.66 -22.07 -14.74
C THR A 422 -5.09 -21.30 -13.55
N CYS A 423 -4.75 -22.00 -12.47
CA CYS A 423 -4.13 -21.44 -11.27
C CYS A 423 -3.10 -22.41 -10.71
N GLY A 424 -1.97 -21.92 -10.21
CA GLY A 424 -0.94 -22.74 -9.55
C GLY A 424 0.48 -22.34 -9.91
N PHE A 425 1.46 -22.98 -9.26
CA PHE A 425 2.88 -22.62 -9.38
C PHE A 425 3.44 -22.77 -10.80
N PRO A 426 4.45 -21.98 -11.19
CA PRO A 426 5.24 -22.29 -12.38
C PRO A 426 5.70 -23.77 -12.36
N ALA A 427 5.81 -24.38 -13.53
CA ALA A 427 6.11 -25.81 -13.70
C ALA A 427 5.06 -26.81 -13.14
N SER A 428 3.87 -26.36 -12.72
CA SER A 428 2.79 -27.25 -12.27
C SER A 428 2.04 -28.00 -13.39
N GLY A 429 2.34 -27.76 -14.67
CA GLY A 429 1.72 -28.45 -15.81
C GLY A 429 0.58 -27.70 -16.52
N LYS A 430 0.24 -26.49 -16.09
CA LYS A 430 -0.82 -25.64 -16.72
C LYS A 430 -0.65 -25.46 -18.23
N SER A 431 0.58 -25.18 -18.69
CA SER A 431 0.85 -24.97 -20.12
C SER A 431 0.75 -26.24 -20.94
N TYR A 432 1.11 -27.40 -20.37
CA TYR A 432 0.88 -28.69 -21.01
C TYR A 432 -0.62 -28.94 -21.20
N PHE A 433 -1.42 -28.75 -20.14
CA PHE A 433 -2.87 -28.91 -20.21
C PHE A 433 -3.52 -27.99 -21.24
N SER A 434 -3.21 -26.69 -21.17
CA SER A 434 -3.81 -25.68 -22.05
C SER A 434 -3.40 -25.85 -23.52
N GLN A 435 -2.18 -26.28 -23.78
CA GLN A 435 -1.73 -26.60 -25.14
C GLN A 435 -2.48 -27.81 -25.71
N LYS A 436 -2.57 -28.91 -24.95
CA LYS A 436 -3.34 -30.09 -25.38
C LYS A 436 -4.79 -29.79 -25.65
N LEU A 437 -5.39 -28.93 -24.83
CA LEU A 437 -6.76 -28.50 -25.04
C LEU A 437 -6.93 -27.65 -26.32
N ALA A 438 -5.98 -26.76 -26.60
CA ALA A 438 -6.00 -25.93 -27.81
C ALA A 438 -5.76 -26.74 -29.11
N GLU A 439 -4.97 -27.80 -29.04
CA GLU A 439 -4.72 -28.74 -30.14
C GLU A 439 -5.92 -29.67 -30.42
N SER A 440 -6.93 -29.70 -29.54
CA SER A 440 -8.09 -30.57 -29.68
C SER A 440 -9.03 -30.13 -30.81
N PRO A 441 -9.83 -31.06 -31.39
CA PRO A 441 -10.83 -30.73 -32.41
C PRO A 441 -11.88 -29.70 -31.97
N GLU A 442 -12.09 -29.54 -30.67
CA GLU A 442 -13.02 -28.57 -30.08
C GLU A 442 -12.53 -27.11 -30.22
N GLY A 443 -11.26 -26.90 -30.60
CA GLY A 443 -10.74 -25.61 -31.07
C GLY A 443 -10.62 -24.53 -30.00
N TRP A 444 -10.32 -24.92 -28.75
CA TRP A 444 -10.17 -23.99 -27.62
C TRP A 444 -9.14 -22.89 -27.90
N LYS A 445 -9.52 -21.64 -27.58
CA LYS A 445 -8.65 -20.48 -27.74
C LYS A 445 -7.77 -20.31 -26.49
N ARG A 446 -6.49 -20.65 -26.63
CA ARG A 446 -5.49 -20.47 -25.57
C ARG A 446 -4.98 -19.03 -25.52
N ILE A 447 -4.93 -18.48 -24.31
CA ILE A 447 -4.34 -17.19 -23.99
C ILE A 447 -3.24 -17.41 -22.97
N ASN A 448 -2.00 -17.16 -23.38
CA ASN A 448 -0.83 -17.30 -22.52
C ASN A 448 -0.07 -15.96 -22.47
N GLN A 449 0.28 -15.51 -21.27
CA GLN A 449 1.03 -14.27 -21.11
C GLN A 449 2.47 -14.39 -21.58
N ASP A 450 3.11 -15.56 -21.44
CA ASP A 450 4.49 -15.74 -21.92
C ASP A 450 4.58 -15.56 -23.44
N ASP A 451 3.53 -15.96 -24.18
CA ASP A 451 3.46 -15.84 -25.64
C ASP A 451 3.13 -14.39 -26.08
N LEU A 452 2.31 -13.68 -25.29
CA LEU A 452 1.80 -12.34 -25.63
C LEU A 452 2.63 -11.20 -25.02
N GLY A 453 3.46 -11.49 -24.03
CA GLY A 453 4.34 -10.57 -23.29
C GLY A 453 3.63 -9.82 -22.15
N THR A 454 2.50 -9.16 -22.41
CA THR A 454 1.84 -8.30 -21.40
C THR A 454 0.44 -8.76 -21.04
N ARG A 455 0.06 -8.58 -19.77
CA ARG A 455 -1.29 -8.87 -19.26
C ARG A 455 -2.38 -8.16 -20.07
N LYS A 456 -2.15 -6.90 -20.47
CA LYS A 456 -3.11 -6.12 -21.26
C LYS A 456 -3.43 -6.78 -22.60
N LYS A 457 -2.42 -7.34 -23.28
CA LYS A 457 -2.64 -8.10 -24.53
C LYS A 457 -3.46 -9.37 -24.30
N CYS A 458 -3.24 -10.07 -23.18
CA CYS A 458 -4.08 -11.21 -22.81
C CYS A 458 -5.54 -10.78 -22.59
N GLU A 459 -5.78 -9.67 -21.89
CA GLU A 459 -7.13 -9.15 -21.63
C GLU A 459 -7.84 -8.72 -22.92
N ASP A 460 -7.12 -8.08 -23.85
CA ASP A 460 -7.69 -7.65 -25.14
C ASP A 460 -8.06 -8.86 -26.01
N LEU A 461 -7.20 -9.87 -26.06
CA LEU A 461 -7.47 -11.11 -26.78
C LEU A 461 -8.63 -11.89 -26.13
N PHE A 462 -8.70 -11.91 -24.80
CA PHE A 462 -9.82 -12.52 -24.07
C PHE A 462 -11.15 -11.86 -24.43
N LYS A 463 -11.20 -10.52 -24.46
CA LYS A 463 -12.38 -9.76 -24.90
C LYS A 463 -12.74 -10.03 -26.37
N GLN A 464 -11.75 -10.24 -27.24
CA GLN A 464 -12.00 -10.60 -28.63
C GLN A 464 -12.68 -11.96 -28.73
N TYR A 465 -12.16 -12.98 -28.04
CA TYR A 465 -12.73 -14.33 -28.05
C TYR A 465 -14.10 -14.42 -27.37
N LEU A 466 -14.36 -13.60 -26.35
CA LEU A 466 -15.69 -13.47 -25.76
C LEU A 466 -16.72 -12.98 -26.79
N LYS A 467 -16.35 -12.04 -27.66
CA LYS A 467 -17.26 -11.50 -28.69
C LYS A 467 -17.61 -12.52 -29.77
N THR A 468 -16.69 -13.41 -30.10
CA THR A 468 -16.87 -14.46 -31.11
C THR A 468 -17.57 -15.71 -30.56
N GLY A 469 -17.79 -15.80 -29.24
CA GLY A 469 -18.44 -16.95 -28.61
C GLY A 469 -17.52 -18.18 -28.53
N ASP A 470 -16.20 -17.97 -28.53
CA ASP A 470 -15.21 -19.03 -28.46
C ASP A 470 -15.13 -19.65 -27.06
N ASN A 471 -14.71 -20.92 -26.98
CA ASN A 471 -14.26 -21.52 -25.72
C ASN A 471 -12.83 -21.06 -25.43
N ILE A 472 -12.57 -20.59 -24.21
CA ILE A 472 -11.32 -19.89 -23.88
C ILE A 472 -10.61 -20.60 -22.73
N ILE A 473 -9.30 -20.78 -22.85
CA ILE A 473 -8.44 -21.15 -21.72
C ILE A 473 -7.37 -20.08 -21.47
N VAL A 474 -7.36 -19.54 -20.26
CA VAL A 474 -6.35 -18.59 -19.79
C VAL A 474 -5.26 -19.35 -19.06
N ASP A 475 -4.11 -19.50 -19.71
CA ASP A 475 -2.91 -20.14 -19.18
C ASP A 475 -2.01 -19.11 -18.50
N ARG A 476 -2.22 -18.93 -17.19
CA ARG A 476 -1.40 -18.07 -16.33
C ARG A 476 -1.31 -18.70 -14.95
N CYS A 477 -0.39 -18.22 -14.12
CA CYS A 477 -0.34 -18.72 -12.73
C CYS A 477 -1.50 -18.20 -11.86
N ASN A 478 -2.10 -17.04 -12.21
CA ASN A 478 -3.26 -16.42 -11.55
C ASN A 478 -3.18 -16.52 -10.02
N GLN A 479 -2.08 -15.98 -9.50
CA GLN A 479 -1.54 -16.31 -8.18
C GLN A 479 -2.36 -15.75 -7.01
N ASP A 480 -3.13 -14.69 -7.24
CA ASP A 480 -3.89 -13.96 -6.22
C ASP A 480 -5.37 -13.83 -6.63
N ILE A 481 -6.22 -13.46 -5.65
CA ILE A 481 -7.67 -13.32 -5.84
C ILE A 481 -7.97 -12.25 -6.90
N LEU A 482 -7.26 -11.12 -6.92
CA LEU A 482 -7.53 -10.01 -7.85
C LEU A 482 -7.24 -10.38 -9.31
N GLN A 483 -6.19 -11.16 -9.57
CA GLN A 483 -5.89 -11.68 -10.91
C GLN A 483 -7.00 -12.61 -11.40
N ARG A 484 -7.49 -13.50 -10.53
CA ARG A 484 -8.61 -14.41 -10.82
C ARG A 484 -9.91 -13.66 -11.03
N ARG A 485 -10.21 -12.70 -10.15
CA ARG A 485 -11.38 -11.82 -10.16
C ARG A 485 -11.53 -11.06 -11.47
N ASN A 486 -10.44 -10.57 -12.03
CA ASN A 486 -10.46 -9.78 -13.27
C ASN A 486 -11.01 -10.59 -14.47
N TRP A 487 -10.63 -11.86 -14.61
CA TRP A 487 -11.15 -12.72 -15.67
C TRP A 487 -12.65 -12.99 -15.50
N LEU A 488 -13.05 -13.30 -14.27
CA LEU A 488 -14.45 -13.52 -13.92
C LEU A 488 -15.30 -12.28 -14.24
N LYS A 489 -14.85 -11.09 -13.83
CA LYS A 489 -15.53 -9.81 -14.11
C LYS A 489 -15.70 -9.57 -15.61
N MET A 490 -14.65 -9.75 -16.41
CA MET A 490 -14.74 -9.56 -17.87
C MET A 490 -15.70 -10.54 -18.53
N ALA A 491 -15.71 -11.80 -18.10
CA ALA A 491 -16.65 -12.80 -18.59
C ALA A 491 -18.11 -12.43 -18.24
N ARG A 492 -18.36 -12.04 -16.99
CA ARG A 492 -19.68 -11.63 -16.52
C ARG A 492 -20.22 -10.41 -17.25
N LEU A 493 -19.37 -9.39 -17.49
CA LEU A 493 -19.73 -8.22 -18.31
C LEU A 493 -20.10 -8.58 -19.76
N ALA A 494 -19.56 -9.69 -20.28
CA ALA A 494 -19.91 -10.21 -21.60
C ALA A 494 -21.11 -11.17 -21.57
N GLY A 495 -21.77 -11.35 -20.43
CA GLY A 495 -22.93 -12.23 -20.27
C GLY A 495 -22.56 -13.70 -20.07
N VAL A 496 -21.31 -14.01 -19.76
CA VAL A 496 -20.82 -15.38 -19.57
C VAL A 496 -20.70 -15.70 -18.08
N SER A 497 -21.50 -16.66 -17.62
CA SER A 497 -21.47 -17.19 -16.25
C SER A 497 -20.68 -18.51 -16.10
N ASP A 498 -20.48 -19.25 -17.20
CA ASP A 498 -19.84 -20.58 -17.22
C ASP A 498 -18.31 -20.47 -17.21
N VAL A 499 -17.77 -20.00 -16.08
CA VAL A 499 -16.35 -19.76 -15.83
C VAL A 499 -15.84 -20.71 -14.76
N HIS A 500 -14.91 -21.60 -15.12
CA HIS A 500 -14.34 -22.59 -14.21
C HIS A 500 -12.88 -22.28 -13.88
N LEU A 501 -12.49 -22.52 -12.64
CA LEU A 501 -11.11 -22.42 -12.19
C LEU A 501 -10.50 -23.83 -12.06
N LEU A 502 -9.34 -24.03 -12.70
CA LEU A 502 -8.55 -25.25 -12.64
C LEU A 502 -7.31 -24.98 -11.78
N TRP A 503 -7.29 -25.49 -10.56
CA TRP A 503 -6.18 -25.30 -9.63
C TRP A 503 -5.23 -26.49 -9.66
N PHE A 504 -4.07 -26.28 -10.27
CA PHE A 504 -2.94 -27.21 -10.29
C PHE A 504 -2.20 -27.13 -8.94
N LYS A 505 -2.71 -27.86 -7.95
CA LYS A 505 -2.15 -28.02 -6.60
C LYS A 505 -1.10 -29.14 -6.61
N ILE A 506 -0.09 -28.97 -7.45
CA ILE A 506 1.08 -29.85 -7.52
C ILE A 506 2.05 -29.48 -6.41
N ASP A 507 2.67 -30.49 -5.79
CA ASP A 507 3.67 -30.29 -4.75
C ASP A 507 4.81 -29.36 -5.22
N GLN A 508 5.25 -28.50 -4.31
CA GLN A 508 6.24 -27.46 -4.60
C GLN A 508 7.58 -28.07 -4.99
N GLN A 509 8.00 -29.15 -4.32
CA GLN A 509 9.25 -29.82 -4.62
C GLN A 509 9.21 -30.41 -6.02
N ILE A 510 8.10 -31.03 -6.41
CA ILE A 510 7.89 -31.52 -7.78
C ILE A 510 7.99 -30.36 -8.80
N CYS A 511 7.43 -29.18 -8.50
CA CYS A 511 7.55 -28.01 -9.38
C CYS A 511 9.01 -27.52 -9.50
N LYS A 512 9.77 -27.52 -8.39
CA LYS A 512 11.20 -27.18 -8.38
C LYS A 512 12.02 -28.18 -9.20
N ASP A 513 11.80 -29.47 -8.99
CA ASP A 513 12.51 -30.52 -9.73
C ASP A 513 12.25 -30.40 -11.23
N ARG A 514 11.00 -30.10 -11.62
CA ARG A 514 10.61 -29.86 -13.02
C ARG A 514 11.23 -28.61 -13.61
N ILE A 515 11.45 -27.54 -12.84
CA ILE A 515 12.01 -26.28 -13.37
C ILE A 515 13.50 -26.41 -13.68
N VAL A 516 14.22 -27.19 -12.88
CA VAL A 516 15.66 -27.45 -13.05
C VAL A 516 15.96 -28.14 -14.39
N VAL A 517 15.09 -29.07 -14.79
CA VAL A 517 15.27 -29.89 -16.00
C VAL A 517 14.56 -29.33 -17.25
N ARG A 518 13.81 -28.22 -17.14
CA ARG A 518 12.99 -27.70 -18.24
C ARG A 518 13.85 -27.01 -19.29
N GLU A 519 13.81 -27.49 -20.53
CA GLU A 519 14.62 -26.91 -21.62
C GLU A 519 13.98 -25.69 -22.30
N ASN A 520 12.64 -25.57 -22.27
CA ASN A 520 11.88 -24.68 -23.16
C ASN A 520 10.91 -23.74 -22.39
N HIS A 521 11.41 -22.87 -21.50
CA HIS A 521 10.60 -21.77 -20.94
C HIS A 521 11.21 -20.41 -21.31
N PRO A 522 10.49 -19.50 -21.98
CA PRO A 522 11.03 -18.21 -22.43
C PRO A 522 11.44 -17.27 -21.28
N THR A 523 10.78 -17.40 -20.13
CA THR A 523 10.75 -16.37 -19.07
C THR A 523 11.35 -16.79 -17.72
N ILE A 524 11.82 -18.04 -17.56
CA ILE A 524 12.41 -18.52 -16.30
C ILE A 524 13.79 -19.15 -16.56
N PRO A 525 14.87 -18.62 -15.96
CA PRO A 525 16.22 -19.19 -16.11
C PRO A 525 16.30 -20.62 -15.56
N LYS A 526 17.16 -21.44 -16.17
CA LYS A 526 17.48 -22.80 -15.69
C LYS A 526 18.25 -22.75 -14.37
N GLY A 527 18.19 -23.83 -13.59
CA GLY A 527 19.02 -24.02 -12.39
C GLY A 527 18.52 -23.30 -11.14
N GLU A 528 19.44 -22.91 -10.25
CA GLU A 528 19.13 -22.35 -8.92
C GLU A 528 18.27 -21.08 -8.97
N GLU A 529 18.39 -20.27 -10.03
CA GLU A 529 17.57 -19.08 -10.24
C GLU A 529 16.07 -19.41 -10.42
N GLY A 530 15.75 -20.53 -11.07
CA GLY A 530 14.38 -21.03 -11.23
C GLY A 530 13.76 -21.49 -9.90
N ILE A 531 14.57 -22.09 -9.01
CA ILE A 531 14.13 -22.49 -7.66
C ILE A 531 13.77 -21.26 -6.84
N GLN A 532 14.62 -20.23 -6.87
CA GLN A 532 14.36 -18.96 -6.16
C GLN A 532 13.08 -18.27 -6.64
N ILE A 533 12.68 -18.45 -7.91
CA ILE A 533 11.41 -17.94 -8.43
C ILE A 533 10.23 -18.67 -7.79
N ILE A 534 10.29 -20.00 -7.63
CA ILE A 534 9.24 -20.77 -6.95
C ILE A 534 9.13 -20.36 -5.47
N ASP A 535 10.25 -20.15 -4.79
CA ASP A 535 10.26 -19.69 -3.39
C ASP A 535 9.67 -18.29 -3.23
N LYS A 536 10.01 -17.36 -4.13
CA LYS A 536 9.38 -16.03 -4.16
C LYS A 536 7.89 -16.11 -4.47
N PHE A 537 7.50 -17.01 -5.38
CA PHE A 537 6.11 -17.21 -5.78
C PHE A 537 5.24 -17.70 -4.64
N GLN A 538 5.77 -18.56 -3.76
CA GLN A 538 5.07 -19.04 -2.57
C GLN A 538 4.56 -17.90 -1.69
N ASN A 539 5.39 -16.87 -1.46
CA ASN A 539 5.01 -15.71 -0.65
C ASN A 539 3.94 -14.82 -1.31
N MET A 540 3.74 -14.95 -2.62
CA MET A 540 2.73 -14.19 -3.37
C MET A 540 1.46 -14.99 -3.67
N PHE A 541 1.47 -16.31 -3.46
CA PHE A 541 0.38 -17.18 -3.87
C PHE A 541 -0.72 -17.22 -2.80
N THR A 542 -1.95 -16.94 -3.22
CA THR A 542 -3.17 -17.11 -2.44
C THR A 542 -3.96 -18.29 -3.00
N GLU A 543 -4.19 -19.29 -2.16
CA GLU A 543 -5.01 -20.46 -2.53
C GLU A 543 -6.40 -20.03 -3.02
N PRO A 544 -6.93 -20.63 -4.09
CA PRO A 544 -8.28 -20.36 -4.55
C PRO A 544 -9.37 -20.77 -3.58
N SER A 545 -10.44 -19.98 -3.52
CA SER A 545 -11.62 -20.24 -2.68
C SER A 545 -12.90 -20.41 -3.53
N PRO A 546 -13.83 -21.31 -3.16
CA PRO A 546 -15.16 -21.37 -3.77
C PRO A 546 -15.94 -20.04 -3.69
N LEU A 547 -15.62 -19.20 -2.71
CA LEU A 547 -16.27 -17.90 -2.49
C LEU A 547 -15.92 -16.85 -3.54
N GLU A 548 -14.96 -17.11 -4.44
CA GLU A 548 -14.56 -16.16 -5.49
C GLU A 548 -15.60 -15.99 -6.61
N GLY A 549 -16.60 -16.89 -6.70
CA GLY A 549 -17.73 -16.76 -7.63
C GLY A 549 -17.59 -17.51 -8.97
N PHE A 550 -16.65 -18.46 -9.05
CA PHE A 550 -16.51 -19.39 -10.18
C PHE A 550 -17.67 -20.39 -10.23
N ALA A 551 -18.06 -20.81 -11.44
CA ALA A 551 -19.08 -21.85 -11.64
C ALA A 551 -18.63 -23.21 -11.08
N SER A 552 -17.33 -23.50 -11.18
CA SER A 552 -16.71 -24.59 -10.42
C SER A 552 -15.24 -24.30 -10.16
N LEU A 553 -14.71 -24.92 -9.09
CA LEU A 553 -13.30 -24.98 -8.76
C LEU A 553 -12.89 -26.45 -8.77
N THR A 554 -11.93 -26.80 -9.62
CA THR A 554 -11.43 -28.19 -9.76
C THR A 554 -9.96 -28.24 -9.35
N ILE A 555 -9.64 -29.10 -8.39
CA ILE A 555 -8.27 -29.32 -7.93
C ILE A 555 -7.64 -30.42 -8.78
N ILE A 556 -6.42 -30.17 -9.24
CA ILE A 556 -5.58 -31.08 -10.05
C ILE A 556 -4.31 -31.31 -9.25
N GLN A 557 -4.11 -32.52 -8.76
CA GLN A 557 -2.99 -32.91 -7.89
C GLN A 557 -1.97 -33.79 -8.62
N SER A 558 -2.34 -34.36 -9.77
CA SER A 558 -1.48 -35.22 -10.56
C SER A 558 -1.59 -34.96 -12.07
N GLU A 559 -0.64 -35.54 -12.82
CA GLU A 559 -0.71 -35.56 -14.29
C GLU A 559 -1.87 -36.44 -14.80
N ALA A 560 -2.24 -37.49 -14.05
CA ALA A 560 -3.39 -38.32 -14.39
C ALA A 560 -4.69 -37.50 -14.32
N ASP A 561 -4.90 -36.73 -13.24
CA ASP A 561 -6.06 -35.84 -13.09
C ASP A 561 -6.14 -34.84 -14.25
N SER A 562 -4.98 -34.27 -14.63
CA SER A 562 -4.87 -33.35 -15.77
C SER A 562 -5.28 -34.03 -17.08
N ASN A 563 -4.82 -35.25 -17.34
CA ASN A 563 -5.14 -36.00 -18.55
C ASN A 563 -6.62 -36.41 -18.60
N GLU A 564 -7.22 -36.83 -17.49
CA GLU A 564 -8.66 -37.13 -17.39
C GLU A 564 -9.52 -35.90 -17.71
N LEU A 565 -9.13 -34.72 -17.19
CA LEU A 565 -9.83 -33.48 -17.50
C LEU A 565 -9.68 -33.06 -18.96
N ILE A 566 -8.52 -33.29 -19.59
CA ILE A 566 -8.36 -33.07 -21.04
C ILE A 566 -9.40 -33.90 -21.79
N VAL A 567 -9.46 -35.22 -21.52
CA VAL A 567 -10.45 -36.11 -22.17
C VAL A 567 -11.87 -35.60 -21.96
N LYS A 568 -12.22 -35.15 -20.76
CA LYS A 568 -13.54 -34.59 -20.44
C LYS A 568 -13.86 -33.33 -21.25
N TYR A 569 -12.91 -32.42 -21.46
CA TYR A 569 -13.14 -31.18 -22.21
C TYR A 569 -12.98 -31.33 -23.73
N THR A 570 -12.44 -32.45 -24.20
CA THR A 570 -12.30 -32.76 -25.63
C THR A 570 -13.34 -33.76 -26.16
N SER A 571 -14.09 -34.42 -25.27
CA SER A 571 -15.14 -35.37 -25.65
C SER A 571 -16.50 -34.67 -25.63
N SER A 572 -17.04 -34.33 -26.81
CA SER A 572 -18.42 -33.83 -26.92
C SER A 572 -19.43 -34.88 -26.41
N PRO A 573 -20.56 -34.48 -25.79
CA PRO A 573 -21.68 -35.39 -25.55
C PRO A 573 -22.31 -35.70 -26.91
N SER A 574 -21.88 -36.80 -27.55
CA SER A 574 -22.51 -37.29 -28.77
C SER A 574 -23.96 -37.69 -28.46
N SER A 575 -24.88 -37.14 -29.25
CA SER A 575 -26.29 -37.53 -29.34
C SER A 575 -26.47 -39.05 -29.33
N THR A 576 -26.87 -39.62 -28.20
CA THR A 576 -27.32 -41.00 -28.15
C THR A 576 -28.70 -41.06 -28.79
N THR A 577 -28.76 -41.46 -30.05
CA THR A 577 -29.98 -41.94 -30.69
C THR A 577 -30.45 -43.14 -29.89
N THR A 578 -31.52 -42.98 -29.11
CA THR A 578 -32.18 -44.10 -28.43
C THR A 578 -32.83 -44.98 -29.50
N THR A 579 -32.13 -46.04 -29.89
CA THR A 579 -32.76 -47.17 -30.56
C THR A 579 -33.61 -47.90 -29.50
N THR A 580 -34.88 -47.55 -29.42
CA THR A 580 -35.90 -48.35 -28.75
C THR A 580 -36.01 -49.69 -29.47
N VAL A 581 -35.36 -50.72 -28.93
CA VAL A 581 -35.72 -52.11 -29.20
C VAL A 581 -36.81 -52.47 -28.20
N ALA A 582 -38.05 -52.55 -28.68
CA ALA A 582 -39.15 -53.16 -27.95
C ALA A 582 -38.91 -54.68 -27.90
N VAL A 583 -38.84 -55.25 -26.70
CA VAL A 583 -39.09 -56.67 -26.48
C VAL A 583 -40.15 -56.80 -25.41
N ASN A 584 -41.24 -57.45 -25.81
CA ASN A 584 -42.43 -57.72 -25.02
C ASN A 584 -42.15 -58.68 -23.86
N SER A 585 -42.87 -58.39 -22.78
CA SER A 585 -43.34 -59.24 -21.68
C SER A 585 -43.32 -60.76 -21.89
N THR A 586 -42.85 -61.47 -20.85
CA THR A 586 -43.54 -62.65 -20.29
C THR A 586 -43.30 -62.74 -18.78
N ASP A 587 -44.39 -63.01 -18.07
CA ASP A 587 -44.54 -63.32 -16.65
C ASP A 587 -43.64 -64.42 -16.10
N SER A 588 -43.32 -64.36 -14.80
CA SER A 588 -43.70 -65.40 -13.82
C SER A 588 -43.23 -65.09 -12.39
N SER A 589 -44.20 -64.76 -11.52
CA SER A 589 -44.48 -65.33 -10.19
C SER A 589 -43.34 -65.76 -9.23
N SER A 590 -43.36 -65.14 -8.04
CA SER A 590 -43.27 -65.71 -6.67
C SER A 590 -42.21 -66.77 -6.32
N SER A 591 -41.43 -66.54 -5.25
CA SER A 591 -41.45 -67.29 -3.96
C SER A 591 -40.22 -66.98 -3.11
N GLN A 592 -40.48 -66.84 -1.80
CA GLN A 592 -39.58 -66.82 -0.62
C GLN A 592 -38.89 -65.51 -0.25
#